data_AF-A0AAN3YTB0-F1
#
_entry.id   AF-A0AAN3YTB0-F1
#
_cell.length_a   1.000
_cell.length_b   1.000
_cell.length_c   1.000
_cell.angle_alpha   90.00
_cell.angle_beta   90.00
_cell.angle_gamma   90.00
#
_symmetry.space_group_name_H-M   'P 1'
#
loop_
_entity.id
_entity.type
_entity.pdbx_description
1 polymer ?
#
loop_
_entity_poly.entity_id
_entity_poly.type
_entity_poly.pdbx_seq_one_letter_code
_entity_poly.pdbx_strand_id
1 'polypeptide(L)' 'MLDIDKMLAIIEGYRASDGQHLGAFDPKTGNQLKPADPKRNIKKYL' A
#
# COMPACT_ATOMS: atom_id res chain seq x y z
N MET A 1 6.12 1.45 24.59
CA MET A 1 6.77 2.44 23.70
C MET A 1 6.57 1.93 22.28
N LEU A 2 5.66 2.52 21.50
CA LEU A 2 5.59 2.22 20.07
C LEU A 2 6.73 3.02 19.43
N ASP A 3 7.73 2.33 18.88
CA ASP A 3 8.88 2.97 18.23
C ASP A 3 8.42 3.77 17.01
N ILE A 4 8.44 5.10 17.16
CA ILE A 4 8.02 6.08 16.14
C ILE A 4 8.94 6.01 14.90
N ASP A 5 10.17 5.48 15.04
CA ASP A 5 11.10 5.23 13.93
C ASP A 5 10.66 4.08 13.01
N LYS A 6 9.61 3.34 13.37
CA LYS A 6 8.98 2.33 12.51
C LYS A 6 7.88 2.93 11.62
N MET A 7 7.97 4.21 11.29
CA MET A 7 7.36 4.79 10.08
C MET A 7 8.05 4.17 8.86
N LEU A 8 7.88 2.85 8.66
CA LEU A 8 8.28 2.14 7.45
C LEU A 8 7.60 2.91 6.30
N ALA A 9 8.40 3.67 5.55
CA ALA A 9 7.95 4.28 4.32
C ALA A 9 7.51 3.12 3.43
N ILE A 10 6.21 2.87 3.37
CA ILE A 10 5.60 1.84 2.54
C ILE A 10 4.81 2.53 1.45
N ILE A 11 4.91 2.01 0.23
CA ILE A 11 4.12 2.50 -0.89
C ILE A 11 2.89 1.61 -1.01
N GLU A 12 1.72 2.22 -0.96
CA GLU A 12 0.44 1.54 -1.13
C GLU A 12 0.09 1.52 -2.63
N GLY A 13 0.01 0.32 -3.21
CA GLY A 13 -0.28 0.14 -4.63
C GLY A 13 -1.78 0.07 -4.90
N TYR A 14 -2.23 0.71 -5.97
CA TYR A 14 -3.62 0.66 -6.42
C TYR A 14 -3.70 0.48 -7.93
N ARG A 15 -4.65 -0.33 -8.40
CA ARG A 15 -4.87 -0.54 -9.83
C ARG A 15 -5.59 0.68 -10.44
N ALA A 16 -5.05 1.23 -11.51
CA ALA A 16 -5.60 2.43 -12.15
C ALA A 16 -7.02 2.25 -12.71
N SER A 17 -7.39 1.05 -13.17
CA SER A 17 -8.69 0.80 -13.82
C SER A 17 -9.90 0.81 -12.88
N ASP A 18 -9.71 0.39 -11.63
CA ASP A 18 -10.81 0.16 -10.67
C ASP A 18 -10.50 0.67 -9.25
N GLY A 19 -9.31 1.25 -9.04
CA GLY A 19 -8.86 1.76 -7.75
C GLY A 19 -8.61 0.67 -6.70
N GLN A 20 -8.62 -0.62 -7.06
CA GLN A 20 -8.48 -1.71 -6.08
C GLN A 20 -7.07 -1.71 -5.47
N HIS A 21 -6.99 -1.87 -4.15
CA HIS A 21 -5.72 -2.01 -3.45
C HIS A 21 -4.99 -3.30 -3.87
N LEU A 22 -3.69 -3.18 -4.15
CA LEU A 22 -2.82 -4.26 -4.62
C LEU A 22 -1.86 -4.78 -3.54
N GLY A 23 -1.67 -4.01 -2.47
CA GLY A 23 -0.75 -4.33 -1.39
C GLY A 23 0.15 -3.16 -1.01
N ALA A 24 0.97 -3.39 0.01
CA ALA A 24 2.03 -2.47 0.41
C ALA A 24 3.38 -3.00 -0.05
N PHE A 25 4.23 -2.11 -0.56
CA PHE A 25 5.51 -2.45 -1.15
C PHE A 25 6.64 -1.70 -0.45
N ASP A 26 7.79 -2.36 -0.35
CA ASP A 26 9.04 -1.73 0.07
C ASP A 26 9.50 -0.75 -1.03
N PRO A 27 9.72 0.53 -0.71
CA PRO A 27 10.03 1.56 -1.70
C PRO A 27 11.43 1.40 -2.31
N LYS A 28 12.34 0.66 -1.67
CA LYS A 28 13.71 0.48 -2.14
C LYS A 28 13.83 -0.69 -3.10
N THR A 29 13.10 -1.77 -2.82
CA THR A 29 13.23 -3.05 -3.52
C THR A 29 12.03 -3.36 -4.41
N GLY A 30 10.87 -2.73 -4.17
CA GLY A 30 9.61 -3.09 -4.82
C GLY A 30 9.01 -4.40 -4.30
N ASN A 31 9.62 -5.05 -3.30
CA ASN A 31 9.11 -6.29 -2.74
C ASN A 31 7.79 -6.04 -2.01
N GLN A 32 6.84 -6.95 -2.19
CA GLN A 32 5.55 -6.86 -1.50
C GLN A 32 5.71 -7.21 -0.01
N LEU A 33 5.31 -6.27 0.85
CA LEU A 33 5.34 -6.40 2.31
C LEU A 33 3.98 -6.83 2.87
N LYS A 34 2.89 -6.43 2.21
CA LYS A 34 1.51 -6.79 2.59
C LYS A 34 0.69 -7.17 1.36
N PRO A 35 -0.19 -8.18 1.47
CA PRO A 35 -1.07 -8.56 0.39
C PRO A 35 -2.10 -7.46 0.08
N ALA A 36 -2.81 -7.62 -1.04
CA ALA A 36 -3.98 -6.83 -1.37
C ALA A 36 -5.03 -6.88 -0.24
N ASP A 37 -5.75 -5.77 -0.08
CA ASP A 37 -6.86 -5.67 0.87
C ASP A 37 -8.13 -5.36 0.08
N PRO A 38 -9.07 -6.33 -0.05
CA PRO A 38 -10.28 -6.13 -0.84
C PRO A 38 -11.17 -5.01 -0.29
N LYS A 39 -11.02 -4.63 0.98
CA LYS A 39 -11.80 -3.54 1.61
C LYS A 39 -11.26 -2.15 1.28
N ARG A 40 -10.07 -2.04 0.69
CA ARG A 40 -9.41 -0.77 0.37
C ARG A 40 -9.51 -0.47 -1.12
N ASN A 41 -10.01 0.71 -1.44
CA ASN A 41 -10.19 1.16 -2.82
C ASN A 41 -10.07 2.70 -2.89
N ILE A 42 -9.46 3.23 -3.96
CA ILE A 42 -9.26 4.67 -4.18
C ILE A 42 -10.04 5.24 -5.37
N LYS A 43 -10.94 4.49 -5.99
CA LYS A 43 -11.68 4.91 -7.19
C LYS A 43 -12.41 6.23 -7.04
N LYS A 44 -12.83 6.58 -5.82
CA LYS A 44 -13.45 7.89 -5.51
C LYS A 44 -12.49 9.09 -5.61
N TYR A 45 -11.19 8.84 -5.78
CA TYR A 45 -10.12 9.85 -5.85
C TYR A 45 -9.34 9.76 -7.17
N LEU A 46 -9.74 8.87 -8.09
CA LEU A 46 -9.15 8.68 -9.41
C LEU A 46 -9.93 9.44 -10.49
#